data_AF-A0A1M6EB20-F1
#
_entry.id   AF-A0A1M6EB20-F1
#
_cell.length_a   1.000
_cell.length_b   1.000
_cell.length_c   1.000
_cell.angle_alpha   90.00
_cell.angle_beta   90.00
_cell.angle_gamma   90.00
#
_symmetry.space_group_name_H-M   'P 1'
#
loop_
_entity.id
_entity.type
_entity.pdbx_description
1 polymer ?
#
loop_
_entity_poly.entity_id
_entity_poly.type
_entity_poly.pdbx_seq_one_letter_code
_entity_poly.pdbx_strand_id
1 'polypeptide(L)'
;MDISEYCDKELIIDGLKTYIISPRYYEDFLGDVELLQKLEIHESFYDRIRHMMGNTFAIREIKIGFAFVLHENRWICRWEPVNVYEDTYHVSIHSSWMCIDCGHKHEGIIMMPMAEEDSCFLEKKMRNNNSVPRICKKIKCEKCGRELNNHLYYIPK
;
A
#
# COMPACT_ATOMS: atom_id res chain seq x y z
N MET A 1 1.14 7.87 24.12
CA MET A 1 0.48 6.95 23.17
C MET A 1 1.52 6.31 22.27
N ASP A 2 1.46 4.99 22.19
CA ASP A 2 2.16 4.14 21.21
C ASP A 2 1.18 3.82 20.07
N ILE A 3 1.67 3.72 18.82
CA ILE A 3 0.85 3.30 17.66
C ILE A 3 0.13 1.96 17.92
N SER A 4 0.72 1.11 18.75
CA SER A 4 0.18 -0.19 19.16
C SER A 4 -1.19 -0.09 19.86
N GLU A 5 -1.50 1.04 20.49
CA GLU A 5 -2.81 1.30 21.12
C GLU A 5 -3.96 1.39 20.10
N TYR A 6 -3.63 1.74 18.85
CA TYR A 6 -4.56 1.88 17.74
C TYR A 6 -4.66 0.61 16.87
N CYS A 7 -3.84 -0.41 17.15
CA CYS A 7 -3.69 -1.58 16.29
C CYS A 7 -4.66 -2.71 16.66
N ASP A 8 -5.16 -3.42 15.64
CA ASP A 8 -5.76 -4.75 15.85
C ASP A 8 -4.69 -5.84 15.87
N LYS A 9 -3.61 -5.66 15.10
CA LYS A 9 -2.55 -6.64 14.92
C LYS A 9 -1.20 -5.99 14.71
N GLU A 10 -0.17 -6.64 15.24
CA GLU A 10 1.23 -6.42 14.87
C GLU A 10 1.75 -7.71 14.22
N LEU A 11 2.25 -7.61 12.99
CA LEU A 11 2.70 -8.75 12.19
C LEU A 11 4.06 -8.45 11.54
N ILE A 12 4.71 -9.51 11.08
CA ILE A 12 5.81 -9.39 10.13
C ILE A 12 5.27 -9.73 8.74
N ILE A 13 5.24 -8.75 7.85
CA ILE A 13 4.79 -8.91 6.46
C ILE A 13 5.94 -8.46 5.57
N ASP A 14 6.28 -9.23 4.53
CA ASP A 14 7.42 -8.97 3.64
C ASP A 14 8.76 -8.74 4.37
N GLY A 15 8.93 -9.32 5.56
CA GLY A 15 10.11 -9.15 6.40
C GLY A 15 10.17 -7.82 7.18
N LEU A 16 9.10 -7.03 7.17
CA LEU A 16 9.00 -5.74 7.84
C LEU A 16 8.00 -5.81 9.00
N LYS A 17 8.25 -5.03 10.06
CA LYS A 17 7.31 -4.91 11.19
C LYS A 17 6.14 -4.02 10.77
N THR A 18 4.94 -4.59 10.80
CA THR A 18 3.72 -3.99 10.28
C THR A 18 2.66 -3.88 11.38
N TYR A 19 2.09 -2.69 11.52
CA TYR A 19 1.13 -2.29 12.54
C TYR A 19 -0.21 -2.02 11.87
N ILE A 20 -1.13 -2.99 11.90
CA ILE A 20 -2.43 -2.88 11.25
C ILE A 20 -3.38 -2.12 12.18
N ILE A 21 -3.75 -0.91 11.77
CA ILE A 21 -4.62 -0.01 12.53
C ILE A 21 -6.05 -0.54 12.49
N SER A 22 -6.71 -0.58 13.64
CA SER A 22 -8.10 -1.01 13.74
C SER A 22 -9.01 0.03 13.06
N PRO A 23 -9.94 -0.38 12.18
CA PRO A 23 -10.91 0.54 11.57
C PRO A 23 -11.73 1.34 12.57
N ARG A 24 -11.97 0.80 13.77
CA ARG A 24 -12.72 1.49 14.84
C ARG A 24 -11.99 2.72 15.39
N TYR A 25 -10.69 2.81 15.16
CA TYR A 25 -9.82 3.85 15.70
C TYR A 25 -9.31 4.84 14.64
N TYR A 26 -9.77 4.77 13.38
CA TYR A 26 -9.23 5.61 12.31
C TYR A 26 -9.35 7.11 12.60
N GLU A 27 -10.51 7.57 13.08
CA GLU A 27 -10.71 8.98 13.43
C GLU A 27 -9.89 9.40 14.65
N ASP A 28 -9.85 8.56 15.69
CA ASP A 28 -9.05 8.81 16.90
C ASP A 28 -7.54 8.87 16.58
N PHE A 29 -7.06 7.98 15.70
CA PHE A 29 -5.68 7.96 15.23
C PHE A 29 -5.34 9.22 14.42
N LEU A 30 -6.20 9.64 13.50
CA LEU A 30 -6.00 10.86 12.72
C LEU A 30 -6.08 12.13 13.59
N GLY A 31 -6.79 12.07 14.71
CA GLY A 31 -6.88 13.14 15.71
C GLY A 31 -5.70 13.21 16.66
N ASP A 32 -4.89 12.15 16.80
CA ASP A 32 -3.71 12.14 17.67
C ASP A 32 -2.49 12.78 16.99
N VAL A 33 -2.50 14.12 17.00
CA VAL A 33 -1.42 14.94 16.45
C VAL A 33 -0.08 14.65 17.13
N GLU A 34 -0.07 14.32 18.43
CA GLU A 34 1.17 14.03 19.15
C GLU A 34 1.80 12.72 18.66
N LEU A 35 0.99 11.68 18.45
CA LEU A 35 1.45 10.44 17.85
C LEU A 35 1.91 10.65 16.40
N LEU A 36 1.13 11.35 15.57
CA LEU A 36 1.49 11.58 14.17
C LEU A 36 2.83 12.34 14.04
N GLN A 37 3.09 13.31 14.93
CA GLN A 37 4.40 13.97 15.02
C GLN A 37 5.53 13.02 15.43
N LYS A 38 5.30 12.12 16.40
CA LYS A 38 6.29 11.09 16.80
C LYS A 38 6.59 10.09 15.68
N LEU A 39 5.58 9.81 14.84
CA LEU A 39 5.73 8.98 13.65
C LEU A 39 6.35 9.74 12.47
N GLU A 40 6.69 11.02 12.64
CA GLU A 40 7.24 11.89 11.59
C GLU A 40 6.29 12.07 10.38
N ILE A 41 4.99 11.95 10.61
CA ILE A 41 3.96 12.10 9.58
C ILE A 41 3.56 13.56 9.47
N HIS A 42 3.92 14.17 8.34
CA HIS A 42 3.56 15.55 8.05
C HIS A 42 2.08 15.68 7.63
N GLU A 43 1.43 16.79 7.98
CA GLU A 43 0.00 17.04 7.70
C GLU A 43 -0.36 16.89 6.21
N SER A 44 0.58 17.18 5.31
CA SER A 44 0.40 16.99 3.86
C SER A 44 0.15 15.53 3.45
N PHE A 45 0.44 14.56 4.33
CA PHE A 45 0.15 13.14 4.10
C PHE A 45 -1.22 12.71 4.65
N TYR A 46 -1.94 13.57 5.37
CA TYR A 46 -3.19 13.17 6.02
C TYR A 46 -4.26 12.77 5.00
N ASP A 47 -4.36 13.50 3.88
CA ASP A 47 -5.32 13.14 2.82
C ASP A 47 -4.97 11.80 2.16
N ARG A 48 -3.68 11.49 2.01
CA ARG A 48 -3.21 10.18 1.56
C ARG A 48 -3.59 9.09 2.57
N ILE A 49 -3.37 9.32 3.86
CA ILE A 49 -3.73 8.37 4.92
C ILE A 49 -5.24 8.13 4.94
N ARG A 50 -6.06 9.19 4.91
CA ARG A 50 -7.53 9.08 4.82
C ARG A 50 -7.96 8.28 3.61
N HIS A 51 -7.34 8.53 2.46
CA HIS A 51 -7.63 7.76 1.24
C HIS A 51 -7.31 6.27 1.43
N MET A 52 -6.16 5.94 2.01
CA MET A 52 -5.73 4.55 2.26
C MET A 52 -6.60 3.85 3.31
N MET A 53 -7.02 4.56 4.35
CA MET A 53 -8.04 4.10 5.30
C MET A 53 -9.37 3.82 4.58
N GLY A 54 -9.78 4.72 3.67
CA GLY A 54 -10.98 4.57 2.83
C GLY A 54 -10.98 3.29 1.98
N ASN A 55 -9.83 2.83 1.49
CA ASN A 55 -9.71 1.58 0.74
C ASN A 55 -10.19 0.35 1.54
N THR A 56 -10.06 0.37 2.87
CA THR A 56 -10.55 -0.68 3.79
C THR A 56 -12.06 -0.90 3.65
N PHE A 57 -12.81 0.16 3.33
CA PHE A 57 -14.27 0.12 3.25
C PHE A 57 -14.80 0.07 1.81
N ALA A 58 -14.02 0.55 0.85
CA ALA A 58 -14.39 0.61 -0.55
C ALA A 58 -14.35 -0.76 -1.25
N ILE A 59 -13.43 -1.64 -0.84
CA ILE A 59 -13.22 -2.96 -1.43
C ILE A 59 -13.83 -4.00 -0.49
N ARG A 60 -15.12 -4.31 -0.67
CA ARG A 60 -15.87 -5.14 0.30
C ARG A 60 -15.67 -6.64 0.10
N GLU A 61 -15.29 -7.04 -1.10
CA GLU A 61 -15.11 -8.43 -1.51
C GLU A 61 -13.80 -9.02 -1.01
N ILE A 62 -12.85 -8.17 -0.59
CA ILE A 62 -11.51 -8.53 -0.17
C ILE A 62 -11.19 -7.84 1.14
N LYS A 63 -10.46 -8.53 2.02
CA LYS A 63 -9.95 -7.93 3.24
C LYS A 63 -8.74 -7.02 2.95
N ILE A 64 -8.96 -5.71 2.98
CA ILE A 64 -7.91 -4.69 2.94
C ILE A 64 -7.81 -4.01 4.30
N GLY A 65 -6.60 -3.95 4.85
CA GLY A 65 -6.29 -3.18 6.05
C GLY A 65 -5.51 -1.92 5.72
N PHE A 66 -5.56 -0.94 6.63
CA PHE A 66 -4.60 0.15 6.69
C PHE A 66 -3.55 -0.16 7.76
N ALA A 67 -2.28 0.09 7.45
CA ALA A 67 -1.20 -0.21 8.35
C ALA A 67 -0.07 0.82 8.25
N PHE A 68 0.79 0.81 9.25
CA PHE A 68 2.10 1.44 9.19
C PHE A 68 3.20 0.39 9.21
N VAL A 69 4.23 0.61 8.41
CA VAL A 69 5.43 -0.21 8.38
C VAL A 69 6.59 0.57 8.97
N LEU A 70 7.35 -0.09 9.85
CA LEU A 70 8.57 0.45 10.42
C LEU A 70 9.79 -0.01 9.62
N HIS A 71 10.43 0.92 8.91
CA HIS A 71 11.70 0.72 8.24
C HIS A 71 12.85 1.09 9.19
N GLU A 72 13.32 0.13 9.99
CA GLU A 72 14.39 0.36 10.97
C GLU A 72 15.70 0.89 10.36
N ASN A 73 15.96 0.56 9.08
CA ASN A 73 17.18 0.95 8.37
C ASN A 73 17.08 2.29 7.62
N ARG A 74 15.91 2.96 7.64
CA ARG A 74 15.74 4.28 7.02
C ARG A 74 16.04 5.38 8.04
N TRP A 75 16.73 6.43 7.58
CA TRP A 75 17.15 7.56 8.44
C TRP A 75 16.08 8.65 8.50
N ILE A 76 15.19 8.67 7.51
CA ILE A 76 14.04 9.57 7.36
C ILE A 76 12.83 8.74 6.93
N CYS A 77 11.62 9.17 7.27
CA CYS A 77 10.37 8.48 6.91
C CYS A 77 10.39 7.01 7.36
N ARG A 78 10.73 6.78 8.63
CA ARG A 78 10.82 5.44 9.21
C ARG A 78 9.47 4.73 9.22
N TRP A 79 8.40 5.50 9.37
CA TRP A 79 7.03 5.03 9.35
C TRP A 79 6.41 5.29 7.99
N GLU A 80 6.05 4.23 7.28
CA GLU A 80 5.41 4.32 5.98
C GLU A 80 3.96 3.83 6.06
N PRO A 81 2.95 4.66 5.70
CA PRO A 81 1.58 4.21 5.60
C PRO A 81 1.41 3.30 4.37
N VAL A 82 0.78 2.14 4.55
CA VAL A 82 0.56 1.13 3.52
C VAL A 82 -0.84 0.52 3.62
N ASN A 83 -1.32 -0.08 2.53
CA ASN A 83 -2.46 -1.00 2.60
C ASN A 83 -1.96 -2.44 2.68
N VAL A 84 -2.74 -3.30 3.33
CA VAL A 84 -2.40 -4.72 3.53
C VAL A 84 -3.52 -5.60 3.00
N TYR A 85 -3.20 -6.54 2.12
CA TYR A 85 -4.13 -7.55 1.63
C TYR A 85 -4.11 -8.78 2.55
N GLU A 86 -5.27 -9.16 3.08
CA GLU A 86 -5.49 -10.36 3.91
C GLU A 86 -4.46 -10.58 5.03
N ASP A 87 -3.90 -9.51 5.60
CA ASP A 87 -2.82 -9.55 6.59
C ASP A 87 -1.54 -10.29 6.12
N THR A 88 -1.34 -10.45 4.81
CA THR A 88 -0.28 -11.29 4.22
C THR A 88 0.65 -10.57 3.25
N TYR A 89 0.22 -9.46 2.64
CA TYR A 89 1.04 -8.70 1.68
C TYR A 89 0.80 -7.20 1.82
N HIS A 90 1.86 -6.41 1.67
CA HIS A 90 1.72 -4.99 1.43
C HIS A 90 1.31 -4.74 -0.02
N VAL A 91 0.32 -3.87 -0.22
CA VAL A 91 -0.22 -3.56 -1.55
C VAL A 91 -0.39 -2.06 -1.75
N SER A 92 -0.15 -1.63 -2.98
CA SER A 92 -0.57 -0.33 -3.51
C SER A 92 -1.90 -0.49 -4.21
N ILE A 93 -2.79 0.49 -4.00
CA ILE A 93 -4.14 0.49 -4.56
C ILE A 93 -4.29 1.74 -5.43
N HIS A 94 -4.65 1.53 -6.69
CA HIS A 94 -4.87 2.59 -7.66
C HIS A 94 -6.29 2.52 -8.21
N SER A 95 -6.87 3.68 -8.51
CA SER A 95 -8.21 3.80 -9.12
C SER A 95 -8.19 3.78 -10.64
N SER A 96 -7.00 3.90 -11.25
CA SER A 96 -6.83 3.85 -12.70
C SER A 96 -5.39 3.57 -13.10
N TRP A 97 -5.20 3.14 -14.36
CA TRP A 97 -3.90 2.95 -14.96
C TRP A 97 -3.90 3.37 -16.42
N MET A 98 -2.88 4.09 -16.85
CA MET A 98 -2.67 4.42 -18.25
C MET A 98 -1.76 3.38 -18.92
N CYS A 99 -2.19 2.85 -20.06
CA CYS A 99 -1.36 2.01 -20.90
C CYS A 99 -0.25 2.85 -21.55
N ILE A 100 1.01 2.52 -21.26
CA ILE A 100 2.17 3.23 -21.80
C ILE A 100 2.29 3.16 -23.33
N ASP A 101 1.83 2.05 -23.95
CA ASP A 101 1.98 1.85 -25.39
C ASP A 101 0.94 2.61 -26.23
N CYS A 102 -0.30 2.73 -25.74
CA CYS A 102 -1.41 3.29 -26.53
C CYS A 102 -2.16 4.45 -25.87
N GLY A 103 -1.76 4.86 -24.66
CA GLY A 103 -2.34 5.97 -23.90
C GLY A 103 -3.76 5.70 -23.36
N HIS A 104 -4.31 4.50 -23.56
CA HIS A 104 -5.63 4.17 -23.05
C HIS A 104 -5.63 4.11 -21.52
N LYS A 105 -6.55 4.84 -20.89
CA LYS A 105 -6.77 4.82 -19.45
C LYS A 105 -7.79 3.74 -19.10
N HIS A 106 -7.35 2.75 -18.34
CA HIS A 106 -8.21 1.77 -17.70
C HIS A 106 -8.64 2.33 -16.35
N GLU A 107 -9.95 2.42 -16.12
CA GLU A 107 -10.55 2.85 -14.85
C GLU A 107 -10.97 1.59 -14.08
N GLY A 108 -10.59 1.51 -12.80
CA GLY A 108 -10.86 0.34 -11.98
C GLY A 108 -9.91 0.24 -10.79
N ILE A 109 -10.34 -0.48 -9.75
CA ILE A 109 -9.47 -0.75 -8.60
C ILE A 109 -8.41 -1.76 -9.02
N ILE A 110 -7.16 -1.35 -8.89
CA ILE A 110 -5.99 -2.14 -9.26
C ILE A 110 -5.13 -2.26 -8.02
N MET A 111 -4.88 -3.50 -7.62
CA MET A 111 -3.99 -3.80 -6.51
C MET A 111 -2.68 -4.35 -7.04
N MET A 112 -1.58 -3.80 -6.55
CA MET A 112 -0.24 -4.17 -6.94
C MET A 112 0.56 -4.48 -5.67
N PRO A 113 1.44 -5.49 -5.65
CA PRO A 113 2.30 -5.72 -4.50
C PRO A 113 3.21 -4.50 -4.32
N MET A 114 3.38 -4.02 -3.08
CA MET A 114 4.22 -2.85 -2.80
C MET A 114 5.66 -3.06 -3.28
N ALA A 115 6.14 -4.31 -3.30
CA ALA A 115 7.41 -4.73 -3.88
C ALA A 115 7.64 -4.31 -5.35
N GLU A 116 6.58 -4.18 -6.17
CA GLU A 116 6.70 -3.74 -7.56
C GLU A 116 6.86 -2.22 -7.68
N GLU A 117 6.45 -1.47 -6.65
CA GLU A 117 6.58 -0.02 -6.55
C GLU A 117 7.86 0.39 -5.80
N ASP A 118 8.15 -0.27 -4.68
CA ASP A 118 9.32 -0.04 -3.85
C ASP A 118 10.01 -1.35 -3.47
N SER A 119 11.25 -1.49 -3.94
CA SER A 119 12.11 -2.65 -3.68
C SER A 119 12.41 -2.91 -2.20
N CYS A 120 12.16 -1.93 -1.31
CA CYS A 120 12.27 -2.09 0.14
C CYS A 120 11.27 -3.10 0.71
N PHE A 121 10.18 -3.37 0.00
CA PHE A 121 9.16 -4.34 0.36
C PHE A 121 9.42 -5.74 -0.24
N LEU A 122 10.56 -5.96 -0.92
CA LEU A 122 10.95 -7.29 -1.36
C LEU A 122 11.70 -8.05 -0.25
N GLU A 123 11.09 -9.10 0.29
CA GLU A 123 11.85 -10.11 1.02
C GLU A 123 12.75 -10.89 0.03
N LYS A 124 14.05 -11.05 0.33
CA LYS A 124 15.00 -11.84 -0.50
C LYS A 124 14.50 -13.26 -0.85
N LYS A 125 13.62 -13.83 -0.02
CA LYS A 125 13.04 -15.18 -0.20
C LYS A 125 11.86 -15.21 -1.18
N MET A 126 11.19 -14.07 -1.45
CA MET A 126 10.05 -13.98 -2.36
C MET A 126 10.42 -13.87 -3.85
N ARG A 127 11.72 -13.82 -4.20
CA ARG A 127 12.19 -13.94 -5.59
C ARG A 127 11.72 -15.24 -6.29
N ASN A 128 11.27 -16.25 -5.54
CA ASN A 128 10.76 -17.52 -6.06
C ASN A 128 9.21 -17.53 -6.20
N ASN A 129 8.70 -16.61 -7.00
CA ASN A 129 7.57 -16.68 -7.95
C ASN A 129 6.21 -17.37 -7.66
N ASN A 130 5.88 -17.87 -6.46
CA ASN A 130 4.57 -18.50 -6.20
C ASN A 130 3.72 -17.86 -5.10
N SER A 131 4.17 -16.77 -4.48
CA SER A 131 3.49 -16.14 -3.34
C SER A 131 2.58 -14.96 -3.72
N VAL A 132 2.77 -14.31 -4.88
CA VAL A 132 2.00 -13.10 -5.22
C VAL A 132 0.50 -13.40 -5.32
N PRO A 133 -0.38 -12.69 -4.57
CA PRO A 133 -1.82 -12.89 -4.64
C PRO A 133 -2.35 -12.82 -6.07
N ARG A 134 -3.30 -13.71 -6.40
CA ARG A 134 -3.89 -13.75 -7.76
C ARG A 134 -4.57 -12.45 -8.16
N ILE A 135 -4.97 -11.64 -7.19
CA ILE A 135 -5.60 -10.34 -7.42
C ILE A 135 -4.59 -9.28 -7.89
N CYS A 136 -3.30 -9.49 -7.64
CA CYS A 136 -2.21 -8.61 -8.04
C CYS A 136 -1.66 -8.93 -9.44
N LYS A 137 -2.39 -9.71 -10.25
CA LYS A 137 -1.94 -10.11 -11.58
C LYS A 137 -1.95 -8.93 -12.54
N LYS A 138 -0.98 -8.95 -13.47
CA LYS A 138 -0.90 -7.99 -14.58
C LYS A 138 -2.17 -7.97 -15.41
N ILE A 139 -2.73 -6.79 -15.56
CA ILE A 139 -3.95 -6.52 -16.34
C ILE A 139 -3.54 -6.23 -17.79
N LYS A 140 -4.32 -6.70 -18.76
CA LYS A 140 -4.12 -6.37 -20.18
C LYS A 140 -4.91 -5.13 -20.55
N CYS A 141 -4.31 -4.26 -21.35
CA CYS A 141 -4.99 -3.12 -21.96
C CYS A 141 -6.10 -3.60 -22.90
N GLU A 142 -7.32 -3.11 -22.69
CA GLU A 142 -8.49 -3.44 -23.51
C GLU A 142 -8.35 -3.00 -24.97
N LYS A 143 -7.53 -1.96 -25.24
CA LYS A 143 -7.34 -1.40 -26.58
C LYS A 143 -6.27 -2.12 -27.41
N CYS A 144 -5.12 -2.46 -26.81
CA CYS A 144 -3.97 -3.00 -27.55
C CYS A 144 -3.53 -4.40 -27.09
N GLY A 145 -4.14 -4.96 -26.04
CA GLY A 145 -3.85 -6.29 -25.52
C GLY A 145 -2.51 -6.44 -24.78
N ARG A 146 -1.68 -5.38 -24.72
CA ARG A 146 -0.42 -5.36 -23.98
C ARG A 146 -0.64 -5.26 -22.47
N GLU A 147 0.29 -5.76 -21.68
CA GLU A 147 0.25 -5.65 -20.22
C GLU A 147 0.33 -4.18 -19.79
N LEU A 148 -0.50 -3.77 -18.84
CA LEU A 148 -0.37 -2.47 -18.18
C LEU A 148 0.90 -2.51 -17.32
N ASN A 149 1.81 -1.56 -17.55
CA ASN A 149 3.05 -1.39 -16.81
C ASN A 149 2.96 -0.15 -15.91
N ASN A 150 3.60 -0.17 -14.74
CA ASN A 150 3.53 0.93 -13.77
C ASN A 150 4.04 2.22 -14.42
N HIS A 151 3.22 3.27 -14.36
CA HIS A 151 3.53 4.58 -14.95
C HIS A 151 4.71 5.26 -14.25
N LEU A 152 5.08 4.82 -13.04
CA LEU A 152 6.28 5.25 -12.32
C LEU A 152 7.60 4.83 -13.01
N TYR A 153 7.57 3.88 -13.96
CA TYR A 153 8.73 3.54 -14.82
C TYR A 153 8.76 4.31 -16.15
N TYR A 154 7.91 5.32 -16.34
CA TYR A 154 7.98 6.16 -17.53
C TYR A 154 9.21 7.08 -17.47
N ILE A 155 10.27 6.69 -18.18
CA ILE A 155 11.30 7.61 -18.64
C ILE A 155 10.83 8.10 -20.02
N PRO A 156 10.44 9.38 -20.18
CA PRO A 156 10.14 9.93 -21.49
C PRO A 156 11.36 9.73 -22.39
N LYS A 157 11.15 9.19 -23.59
CA LYS A 157 12.16 9.23 -24.66
C LYS A 157 12.23 10.62 -25.26
#